data_AF-A0A1B6GQ25-F1
#
_entry.id   AF-A0A1B6GQ25-F1
#
_cell.length_a   1.000
_cell.length_b   1.000
_cell.length_c   1.000
_cell.angle_alpha   90.00
_cell.angle_beta   90.00
_cell.angle_gamma   90.00
#
_symmetry.space_group_name_H-M   'P 1'
#
loop_
_entity.id
_entity.type
_entity.pdbx_description
1 polymer ?
#
loop_
_entity_poly.entity_id
_entity_poly.type
_entity_poly.pdbx_seq_one_letter_code
_entity_poly.pdbx_strand_id
1 'polypeptide(L)'
;MFSNMKNKIREKTGSELPKLSLAQKSGIGRHSRQGSETSLSSLDPQPKEEPSPMPVSPNEIVLADGKTLTPKELSKLSKREDEWRSRLEKRDMEWAKKLEKRETELTKLMEEKETEWRKQEQKMTEDLLRQTRELKEALKMAEDSKRKICQYQEDKDQLEGFQTQEIAKLKHLLLAKEQENSENVAALKEATSSLASLRSEVIRLRPFEERISNFQDDIECLRHSSEKERWAMASKLAKSEEQVRHLERRVAVLTQRSEAECIALGFKLTVDERVQALLGERTKLERQLEEAHVELSDIKATWSNQIKSLETQVERLSRQAGEEGGERRRAEVKIKELESLLEAEVKEKDKLMGRVERISAERDNLAQELKKIAQDVAVAKSDSIDMTARVAEAERMCAEMAERCEVLQAELENERCKETDDVRERVAELNARVDRQQYELEEERQKHAALEAQLEKEKREKDDALLRNAQVSQEVEIAKQDLRAQLREADELYKKHLSLEKKLVDKTQECERVQNELSSLKVTVAEMESQFVDKGKERELRAKLSDLEAQLTDRNKNIRVLQQRLADMKKTLQRELKGVDPGGGGGGGGG
;
A
#
# COMPACT_ATOMS: atom_id res chain seq x y z
N MET A 1 -24.89 15.91 36.19
CA MET A 1 -24.25 15.16 35.08
C MET A 1 -22.87 14.62 35.43
N PHE A 2 -21.98 15.37 36.11
CA PHE A 2 -20.66 14.88 36.52
C PHE A 2 -20.64 13.67 37.49
N SER A 3 -21.62 13.54 38.40
CA SER A 3 -21.70 12.37 39.30
C SER A 3 -22.06 11.06 38.58
N ASN A 4 -22.91 11.11 37.56
CA ASN A 4 -23.26 9.91 36.78
C ASN A 4 -22.08 9.44 35.92
N MET A 5 -21.28 10.37 35.40
CA MET A 5 -20.06 10.03 34.64
C MET A 5 -19.01 9.39 35.55
N LYS A 6 -18.87 9.88 36.79
CA LYS A 6 -17.93 9.35 37.79
C LYS A 6 -18.30 7.94 38.24
N ASN A 7 -19.59 7.63 38.39
CA ASN A 7 -20.08 6.29 38.71
C ASN A 7 -19.88 5.31 37.55
N LYS A 8 -20.11 5.74 36.31
CA LYS A 8 -19.98 4.91 35.10
C LYS A 8 -18.52 4.56 34.75
N ILE A 9 -17.56 5.38 35.20
CA ILE A 9 -16.13 5.08 35.10
C ILE A 9 -15.70 4.11 36.22
N ARG A 10 -16.16 4.31 37.46
CA ARG A 10 -15.87 3.40 38.60
C ARG A 10 -16.31 1.96 38.33
N GLU A 11 -17.44 1.78 37.67
CA GLU A 11 -18.02 0.47 37.32
C GLU A 11 -17.26 -0.23 36.18
N LYS A 12 -16.55 0.52 35.32
CA LYS A 12 -15.83 -0.03 34.16
C LYS A 12 -14.35 -0.33 34.39
N THR A 13 -13.69 0.34 35.33
CA THR A 13 -12.24 0.15 35.56
C THR A 13 -11.88 -0.52 36.87
N GLY A 14 -12.82 -0.75 37.79
CA GLY A 14 -12.58 -1.55 39.01
C GLY A 14 -11.52 -0.99 39.99
N SER A 15 -10.96 0.19 39.74
CA SER A 15 -9.93 0.82 40.58
C SER A 15 -10.10 2.33 40.62
N GLU A 16 -9.92 2.93 41.81
CA GLU A 16 -9.89 4.39 41.96
C GLU A 16 -8.69 5.00 41.20
N LEU A 17 -8.93 6.08 40.45
CA LEU A 17 -7.87 6.86 39.82
C LEU A 17 -6.99 7.52 40.89
N PRO A 18 -5.65 7.48 40.77
CA PRO A 18 -4.78 8.05 41.79
C PRO A 18 -4.86 9.58 41.78
N LYS A 19 -4.97 10.17 42.98
CA LYS A 19 -4.87 11.61 43.24
C LYS A 19 -3.44 12.06 42.95
N LEU A 20 -3.22 12.75 41.83
CA LEU A 20 -1.96 13.44 41.60
C LEU A 20 -1.97 14.78 42.33
N SER A 21 -1.18 14.84 43.40
CA SER A 21 -0.87 16.02 44.17
C SER A 21 0.01 16.97 43.38
N LEU A 22 -0.37 18.24 43.35
CA LEU A 22 0.48 19.35 42.93
C LEU A 22 1.43 19.72 44.07
N ALA A 23 2.70 19.31 44.00
CA ALA A 23 3.80 19.88 44.80
C ALA A 23 5.19 19.60 44.20
N GLN A 24 5.79 20.67 43.69
CA GLN A 24 7.20 21.11 43.78
C GLN A 24 8.41 20.16 43.62
N LYS A 25 9.36 20.72 42.82
CA LYS A 25 10.84 20.78 42.96
C LYS A 25 11.72 19.79 42.18
N SER A 26 12.50 20.42 41.29
CA SER A 26 13.96 20.34 41.10
C SER A 26 14.60 19.01 40.66
N GLY A 27 15.29 19.09 39.52
CA GLY A 27 16.74 18.84 39.54
C GLY A 27 17.36 18.10 38.34
N ILE A 28 18.23 18.85 37.62
CA ILE A 28 19.57 18.43 37.13
C ILE A 28 19.59 17.56 35.86
N GLY A 29 20.43 17.78 34.83
CA GLY A 29 21.53 18.71 34.57
C GLY A 29 22.03 18.50 33.12
N ARG A 30 22.49 19.55 32.44
CA ARG A 30 23.90 19.88 32.11
C ARG A 30 24.38 19.45 30.72
N HIS A 31 24.59 20.44 29.84
CA HIS A 31 25.89 20.83 29.26
C HIS A 31 25.69 22.20 28.56
N SER A 32 26.33 23.30 29.01
CA SER A 32 27.70 23.76 28.68
C SER A 32 27.73 24.39 27.28
N ARG A 33 28.00 25.68 27.04
CA ARG A 33 28.95 26.71 27.56
C ARG A 33 28.24 28.09 27.48
N GLN A 34 28.34 29.07 28.37
CA GLN A 34 29.42 29.75 29.10
C GLN A 34 30.34 30.65 28.24
N GLY A 35 30.28 31.96 28.52
CA GLY A 35 31.30 32.98 28.23
C GLY A 35 31.07 33.76 26.93
N SER A 36 31.26 35.08 26.83
CA SER A 36 31.77 36.06 27.79
C SER A 36 31.42 37.46 27.28
N GLU A 37 31.05 38.34 28.21
CA GLU A 37 31.36 39.76 28.09
C GLU A 37 32.89 39.90 28.15
N THR A 38 33.52 40.55 27.16
CA THR A 38 34.85 41.15 27.33
C THR A 38 35.07 42.27 26.32
N SER A 39 35.26 43.47 26.86
CA SER A 39 36.06 44.57 26.33
C SER A 39 37.43 44.11 25.82
N LEU A 40 37.83 44.57 24.63
CA LEU A 40 39.19 44.93 24.18
C LEU A 40 38.96 45.79 22.91
N SER A 41 39.13 47.11 22.88
CA SER A 41 40.36 47.89 23.00
C SER A 41 41.43 47.54 21.97
N SER A 42 41.86 48.58 21.25
CA SER A 42 43.10 48.71 20.46
C SER A 42 43.13 48.09 19.05
N LEU A 43 43.12 48.96 18.04
CA LEU A 43 44.33 49.25 17.25
C LEU A 43 44.01 50.40 16.27
N ASP A 44 44.16 51.60 16.82
CA ASP A 44 44.49 52.81 16.08
C ASP A 44 45.97 52.71 15.68
N PRO A 45 46.34 52.71 14.39
CA PRO A 45 47.70 52.97 13.99
C PRO A 45 47.85 54.47 13.81
N GLN A 46 48.38 55.12 14.85
CA GLN A 46 49.20 56.32 14.67
C GLN A 46 50.17 56.10 13.50
N PRO A 47 50.32 57.05 12.57
CA PRO A 47 51.60 57.28 11.94
C PRO A 47 52.43 58.12 12.93
N LYS A 48 53.25 57.44 13.74
CA LYS A 48 54.37 58.10 14.41
C LYS A 48 55.49 58.30 13.39
N GLU A 49 55.91 59.56 13.32
CA GLU A 49 57.28 60.02 13.20
C GLU A 49 58.13 59.42 12.06
N GLU A 50 58.37 60.31 11.09
CA GLU A 50 59.65 60.56 10.42
C GLU A 50 60.83 59.65 10.79
N PRO A 51 61.62 59.29 9.77
CA PRO A 51 62.84 60.08 9.65
C PRO A 51 62.97 60.68 8.25
N SER A 52 63.07 62.00 8.20
CA SER A 52 63.98 62.63 7.25
C SER A 52 65.38 62.01 7.42
N PRO A 53 66.04 61.66 6.33
CA PRO A 53 67.32 62.29 6.04
C PRO A 53 67.22 62.87 4.63
N MET A 54 67.18 64.19 4.53
CA MET A 54 68.35 65.02 4.28
C MET A 54 68.95 64.88 2.87
N PRO A 55 69.48 66.00 2.36
CA PRO A 55 69.32 66.42 0.98
C PRO A 55 70.41 65.82 0.11
N VAL A 56 70.04 65.35 -1.07
CA VAL A 56 71.01 65.15 -2.13
C VAL A 56 70.47 65.82 -3.37
N SER A 57 70.90 67.06 -3.55
CA SER A 57 71.08 67.61 -4.88
C SER A 57 72.32 66.95 -5.47
N PRO A 58 72.23 66.34 -6.66
CA PRO A 58 73.37 66.33 -7.55
C PRO A 58 72.91 66.86 -8.90
N ASN A 59 73.18 68.15 -9.12
CA ASN A 59 73.81 68.49 -10.38
C ASN A 59 75.00 67.55 -10.58
N GLU A 60 75.08 66.98 -11.78
CA GLU A 60 76.15 66.12 -12.30
C GLU A 60 76.10 64.66 -11.84
N ILE A 61 75.25 63.88 -12.53
CA ILE A 61 75.45 62.44 -12.69
C ILE A 61 76.78 62.26 -13.45
N VAL A 62 77.80 61.80 -12.73
CA VAL A 62 79.06 61.28 -13.30
C VAL A 62 78.89 59.77 -13.45
N LEU A 63 79.00 59.27 -14.68
CA LEU A 63 79.01 57.83 -14.93
C LEU A 63 80.30 57.21 -14.38
N ALA A 64 80.27 55.91 -14.06
CA ALA A 64 81.40 55.18 -13.46
C ALA A 64 82.71 55.18 -14.30
N ASP A 65 82.69 55.78 -15.50
CA ASP A 65 83.82 56.00 -16.39
C ASP A 65 84.37 57.44 -16.36
N GLY A 66 83.96 58.29 -15.40
CA GLY A 66 84.52 59.63 -15.19
C GLY A 66 84.09 60.68 -16.22
N LYS A 67 83.07 60.40 -17.03
CA LYS A 67 82.48 61.38 -17.96
C LYS A 67 81.29 62.10 -17.32
N THR A 68 81.37 63.42 -17.26
CA THR A 68 80.28 64.32 -16.90
C THR A 68 79.26 64.35 -18.04
N LEU A 69 78.02 63.95 -17.74
CA LEU A 69 76.92 64.02 -18.70
C LEU A 69 76.67 65.49 -19.07
N THR A 70 76.77 65.83 -20.34
CA THR A 70 76.47 67.18 -20.83
C THR A 70 74.97 67.50 -20.62
N PRO A 71 74.55 68.77 -20.53
CA PRO A 71 73.13 69.14 -20.37
C PRO A 71 72.18 68.52 -21.41
N LYS A 72 72.71 68.19 -22.60
CA LYS A 72 71.97 67.48 -23.66
C LYS A 72 71.79 65.98 -23.36
N GLU A 73 72.75 65.35 -22.68
CA GLU A 73 72.67 63.94 -22.29
C GLU A 73 71.82 63.74 -21.02
N LEU A 74 71.90 64.67 -20.06
CA LEU A 74 70.94 64.79 -18.95
C LEU A 74 69.51 65.01 -19.47
N SER A 75 69.31 65.85 -20.49
CA SER A 75 67.99 66.02 -21.14
C SER A 75 67.51 64.74 -21.84
N LYS A 76 68.41 63.95 -22.45
CA LYS A 76 68.05 62.67 -23.07
C LYS A 76 67.72 61.59 -22.03
N LEU A 77 68.46 61.52 -20.93
CA LEU A 77 68.20 60.59 -19.83
C LEU A 77 66.94 60.96 -19.08
N SER A 78 66.69 62.25 -18.82
CA SER A 78 65.43 62.74 -18.25
C SER A 78 64.24 62.42 -19.16
N LYS A 79 64.34 62.63 -20.48
CA LYS A 79 63.28 62.20 -21.42
C LYS A 79 63.04 60.70 -21.39
N ARG A 80 64.10 59.90 -21.29
CA ARG A 80 64.00 58.43 -21.23
C ARG A 80 63.43 57.98 -19.88
N GLU A 81 63.78 58.66 -18.80
CA GLU A 81 63.20 58.47 -17.46
C GLU A 81 61.72 58.85 -17.44
N ASP A 82 61.34 59.97 -18.06
CA ASP A 82 59.95 60.39 -18.23
C ASP A 82 59.16 59.37 -19.09
N GLU A 83 59.78 58.81 -20.14
CA GLU A 83 59.21 57.70 -20.92
C GLU A 83 59.03 56.43 -20.07
N TRP A 84 60.00 56.08 -19.22
CA TRP A 84 59.88 54.93 -18.32
C TRP A 84 58.86 55.16 -17.22
N ARG A 85 58.81 56.36 -16.63
CA ARG A 85 57.79 56.78 -15.66
C ARG A 85 56.40 56.76 -16.29
N SER A 86 56.25 57.28 -17.51
CA SER A 86 54.98 57.24 -18.25
C SER A 86 54.56 55.81 -18.60
N ARG A 87 55.51 54.92 -18.94
CA ARG A 87 55.23 53.49 -19.17
C ARG A 87 54.84 52.77 -17.88
N LEU A 88 55.53 53.05 -16.78
CA LEU A 88 55.23 52.49 -15.47
C LEU A 88 53.85 52.96 -15.00
N GLU A 89 53.58 54.26 -15.09
CA GLU A 89 52.30 54.87 -14.74
C GLU A 89 51.15 54.34 -15.62
N LYS A 90 51.37 54.13 -16.93
CA LYS A 90 50.40 53.43 -17.78
C LYS A 90 50.18 52.00 -17.33
N ARG A 91 51.24 51.27 -16.95
CA ARG A 91 51.14 49.91 -16.43
C ARG A 91 50.42 49.86 -15.09
N ASP A 92 50.68 50.81 -14.20
CA ASP A 92 50.03 50.94 -12.89
C ASP A 92 48.56 51.34 -13.07
N MET A 93 48.24 52.24 -14.00
CA MET A 93 46.86 52.55 -14.38
C MET A 93 46.14 51.35 -14.99
N GLU A 94 46.81 50.56 -15.83
CA GLU A 94 46.25 49.31 -16.38
C GLU A 94 46.01 48.26 -15.28
N TRP A 95 46.94 48.13 -14.33
CA TRP A 95 46.79 47.23 -13.18
C TRP A 95 45.69 47.70 -12.23
N ALA A 96 45.63 48.99 -11.91
CA ALA A 96 44.57 49.59 -11.11
C ALA A 96 43.20 49.37 -11.77
N LYS A 97 43.07 49.62 -13.07
CA LYS A 97 41.83 49.33 -13.82
C LYS A 97 41.46 47.85 -13.81
N LYS A 98 42.44 46.94 -13.89
CA LYS A 98 42.18 45.50 -13.78
C LYS A 98 41.73 45.10 -12.38
N LEU A 99 42.32 45.71 -11.36
CA LEU A 99 42.01 45.45 -9.96
C LEU A 99 40.62 45.99 -9.60
N GLU A 100 40.31 47.21 -10.03
CA GLU A 100 38.99 47.83 -9.93
C GLU A 100 37.93 47.03 -10.72
N LYS A 101 38.27 46.55 -11.92
CA LYS A 101 37.39 45.66 -12.69
C LYS A 101 37.15 44.34 -11.96
N ARG A 102 38.17 43.76 -11.33
CA ARG A 102 38.02 42.53 -10.53
C ARG A 102 37.22 42.76 -9.26
N GLU A 103 37.42 43.89 -8.60
CA GLU A 103 36.68 44.28 -7.39
C GLU A 103 35.20 44.53 -7.71
N THR A 104 34.89 45.19 -8.83
CA THR A 104 33.53 45.37 -9.33
C THR A 104 32.87 44.07 -9.79
N GLU A 105 33.61 43.15 -10.40
CA GLU A 105 33.13 41.80 -10.74
C GLU A 105 32.82 40.98 -9.48
N LEU A 106 33.68 41.05 -8.45
CA LEU A 106 33.47 40.35 -7.19
C LEU A 106 32.29 40.91 -6.39
N THR A 107 32.15 42.24 -6.34
CA THR A 107 31.00 42.88 -5.69
C THR A 107 29.69 42.53 -6.40
N LYS A 108 29.66 42.57 -7.74
CA LYS A 108 28.49 42.10 -8.50
C LYS A 108 28.14 40.64 -8.21
N LEU A 109 29.13 39.76 -8.17
CA LEU A 109 28.90 38.34 -7.85
C LEU A 109 28.32 38.15 -6.43
N MET A 110 28.80 38.93 -5.45
CA MET A 110 28.27 38.92 -4.09
C MET A 110 26.85 39.46 -4.03
N GLU A 111 26.54 40.55 -4.74
CA GLU A 111 25.19 41.10 -4.86
C GLU A 111 24.23 40.09 -5.52
N GLU A 112 24.66 39.44 -6.61
CA GLU A 112 23.90 38.40 -7.27
C GLU A 112 23.60 37.23 -6.31
N LYS A 113 24.61 36.75 -5.58
CA LYS A 113 24.44 35.69 -4.56
C LYS A 113 23.53 36.10 -3.41
N GLU A 114 23.63 37.35 -2.96
CA GLU A 114 22.74 37.89 -1.93
C GLU A 114 21.30 38.01 -2.43
N THR A 115 21.09 38.40 -3.69
CA THR A 115 19.75 38.44 -4.30
C THR A 115 19.16 37.04 -4.51
N GLU A 116 19.97 36.07 -4.92
CA GLU A 116 19.57 34.65 -5.02
C GLU A 116 19.20 34.10 -3.65
N TRP A 117 20.00 34.38 -2.61
CA TRP A 117 19.72 33.97 -1.24
C TRP A 117 18.40 34.57 -0.74
N ARG A 118 18.18 35.89 -0.92
CA ARG A 118 16.93 36.56 -0.55
C ARG A 118 15.72 35.96 -1.28
N LYS A 119 15.84 35.66 -2.58
CA LYS A 119 14.76 35.01 -3.34
C LYS A 119 14.46 33.61 -2.79
N GLN A 120 15.49 32.85 -2.45
CA GLN A 120 15.32 31.51 -1.88
C GLN A 120 14.67 31.56 -0.50
N GLU A 121 15.09 32.50 0.36
CA GLU A 121 14.49 32.74 1.67
C GLU A 121 13.01 33.15 1.55
N GLN A 122 12.70 34.10 0.66
CA GLN A 122 11.32 34.50 0.36
C GLN A 122 10.47 33.31 -0.09
N LYS A 123 10.97 32.51 -1.04
CA LYS A 123 10.28 31.31 -1.53
C LYS A 123 10.00 30.31 -0.41
N MET A 124 10.97 30.05 0.47
CA MET A 124 10.79 29.18 1.63
C MET A 124 9.74 29.72 2.62
N THR A 125 9.74 31.03 2.87
CA THR A 125 8.72 31.65 3.73
C THR A 125 7.32 31.61 3.12
N GLU A 126 7.19 31.81 1.80
CA GLU A 126 5.92 31.69 1.08
C GLU A 126 5.40 30.24 1.09
N ASP A 127 6.28 29.26 0.88
CA ASP A 127 5.94 27.84 0.95
C ASP A 127 5.49 27.43 2.35
N LEU A 128 6.19 27.87 3.40
CA LEU A 128 5.79 27.63 4.80
C LEU A 128 4.45 28.29 5.12
N LEU A 129 4.20 29.51 4.65
CA LEU A 129 2.92 30.19 4.83
C LEU A 129 1.78 29.49 4.08
N ARG A 130 2.05 28.97 2.87
CA ARG A 130 1.10 28.17 2.11
C ARG A 130 0.75 26.87 2.83
N GLN A 131 1.75 26.09 3.24
CA GLN A 131 1.55 24.86 4.01
C GLN A 131 0.80 25.12 5.32
N THR A 132 1.12 26.22 6.01
CA THR A 132 0.40 26.61 7.24
C THR A 132 -1.07 26.92 6.98
N ARG A 133 -1.40 27.55 5.84
CA ARG A 133 -2.79 27.81 5.44
C ARG A 133 -3.52 26.50 5.12
N GLU A 134 -2.92 25.63 4.33
CA GLU A 134 -3.48 24.32 3.98
C GLU A 134 -3.74 23.46 5.23
N LEU A 135 -2.79 23.42 6.17
CA LEU A 135 -2.97 22.70 7.44
C LEU A 135 -4.09 23.28 8.30
N LYS A 136 -4.24 24.61 8.35
CA LYS A 136 -5.34 25.27 9.07
C LYS A 136 -6.69 24.96 8.43
N GLU A 137 -6.78 24.94 7.11
CA GLU A 137 -8.00 24.57 6.39
C GLU A 137 -8.35 23.09 6.61
N ALA A 138 -7.36 22.20 6.54
CA ALA A 138 -7.54 20.78 6.84
C ALA A 138 -8.00 20.56 8.28
N LEU A 139 -7.41 21.27 9.25
CA LEU A 139 -7.83 21.21 10.65
C LEU A 139 -9.28 21.68 10.81
N LYS A 140 -9.65 22.80 10.18
CA LYS A 140 -11.03 23.31 10.22
C LYS A 140 -12.03 22.31 9.62
N MET A 141 -11.70 21.69 8.49
CA MET A 141 -12.53 20.64 7.87
C MET A 141 -12.67 19.41 8.77
N ALA A 142 -11.60 19.00 9.45
CA ALA A 142 -11.64 17.90 10.41
C ALA A 142 -12.52 18.23 11.63
N GLU A 143 -12.43 19.46 12.15
CA GLU A 143 -13.28 19.94 13.25
C GLU A 143 -14.76 20.03 12.86
N ASP A 144 -15.05 20.52 11.65
CA ASP A 144 -16.41 20.56 11.09
C ASP A 144 -16.98 19.14 10.94
N SER A 145 -16.17 18.20 10.44
CA SER A 145 -16.57 16.79 10.29
C SER A 145 -16.83 16.13 11.64
N LYS A 146 -15.96 16.39 12.63
CA LYS A 146 -16.16 15.93 14.02
C LYS A 146 -17.46 16.49 14.61
N ARG A 147 -17.75 17.77 14.42
CA ARG A 147 -19.01 18.39 14.87
C ARG A 147 -20.23 17.72 14.25
N LYS A 148 -20.20 17.46 12.93
CA LYS A 148 -21.29 16.73 12.24
C LYS A 148 -21.50 15.33 12.81
N ILE A 149 -20.42 14.58 13.06
CA ILE A 149 -20.51 13.23 13.65
C ILE A 149 -21.13 13.28 15.05
N CYS A 150 -20.73 14.25 15.89
CA CYS A 150 -21.34 14.43 17.21
C CYS A 150 -22.84 14.74 17.09
N GLN A 151 -23.23 15.64 16.17
CA GLN A 151 -24.63 15.97 15.94
C GLN A 151 -25.44 14.73 15.50
N TYR A 152 -24.92 13.95 14.54
CA TYR A 152 -25.58 12.72 14.10
C TYR A 152 -25.75 11.71 15.23
N GLN A 153 -24.78 11.62 16.16
CA GLN A 153 -24.89 10.76 17.32
C GLN A 153 -25.96 11.26 18.30
N GLU A 154 -26.04 12.57 18.54
CA GLU A 154 -27.09 13.15 19.38
C GLU A 154 -28.50 12.94 18.78
N ASP A 155 -28.65 13.16 17.47
CA ASP A 155 -29.91 12.95 16.76
C ASP A 155 -30.31 11.47 16.79
N LYS A 156 -29.34 10.55 16.64
CA LYS A 156 -29.56 9.11 16.77
C LYS A 156 -30.05 8.74 18.17
N ASP A 157 -29.38 9.22 19.22
CA ASP A 157 -29.76 8.94 20.60
C ASP A 157 -31.16 9.49 20.92
N GLN A 158 -31.53 10.64 20.36
CA GLN A 158 -32.88 11.21 20.47
C GLN A 158 -33.93 10.33 19.79
N LEU A 159 -33.66 9.88 18.56
CA LEU A 159 -34.55 8.97 17.83
C LEU A 159 -34.75 7.64 18.56
N GLU A 160 -33.67 7.05 19.09
CA GLU A 160 -33.76 5.83 19.91
C GLU A 160 -34.57 6.07 21.20
N GLY A 161 -34.44 7.25 21.80
CA GLY A 161 -35.26 7.69 22.93
C GLY A 161 -36.76 7.77 22.60
N PHE A 162 -37.12 8.40 21.48
CA PHE A 162 -38.51 8.47 21.02
C PHE A 162 -39.07 7.09 20.69
N GLN A 163 -38.32 6.25 19.98
CA GLN A 163 -38.73 4.87 19.68
C GLN A 163 -38.98 4.07 20.95
N THR A 164 -38.09 4.18 21.95
CA THR A 164 -38.26 3.48 23.23
C THR A 164 -39.54 3.94 23.95
N GLN A 165 -39.82 5.25 23.93
CA GLN A 165 -41.02 5.82 24.53
C GLN A 165 -42.30 5.37 23.80
N GLU A 166 -42.29 5.37 22.46
CA GLU A 166 -43.41 4.91 21.65
C GLU A 166 -43.68 3.42 21.84
N ILE A 167 -42.65 2.59 21.86
CA ILE A 167 -42.76 1.16 22.16
C ILE A 167 -43.37 0.95 23.55
N ALA A 168 -42.98 1.73 24.56
CA ALA A 168 -43.56 1.65 25.90
C ALA A 168 -45.05 2.03 25.91
N LYS A 169 -45.43 3.09 25.19
CA LYS A 169 -46.84 3.51 25.04
C LYS A 169 -47.67 2.44 24.33
N LEU A 170 -47.15 1.88 23.23
CA LEU A 170 -47.82 0.80 22.49
C LEU A 170 -47.99 -0.45 23.36
N LYS A 171 -46.96 -0.84 24.13
CA LYS A 171 -47.06 -1.96 25.08
C LYS A 171 -48.14 -1.72 26.14
N HIS A 172 -48.20 -0.52 26.72
CA HIS A 172 -49.22 -0.20 27.72
C HIS A 172 -50.63 -0.21 27.12
N LEU A 173 -50.81 0.33 25.90
CA LEU A 173 -52.10 0.34 25.22
C LEU A 173 -52.54 -1.08 24.85
N LEU A 174 -51.62 -1.91 24.35
CA LEU A 174 -51.89 -3.31 24.03
C LEU A 174 -52.30 -4.09 25.28
N LEU A 175 -51.56 -3.95 26.38
CA LEU A 175 -51.88 -4.61 27.65
C LEU A 175 -53.27 -4.19 28.17
N ALA A 176 -53.60 -2.89 28.09
CA ALA A 176 -54.91 -2.38 28.47
C ALA A 176 -56.03 -2.98 27.58
N LYS A 177 -55.78 -3.11 26.27
CA LYS A 177 -56.73 -3.73 25.34
C LYS A 177 -56.88 -5.23 25.52
N GLU A 178 -55.80 -5.94 25.86
CA GLU A 178 -55.85 -7.36 26.23
C GLU A 178 -56.67 -7.57 27.50
N GLN A 179 -56.49 -6.70 28.50
CA GLN A 179 -57.27 -6.73 29.74
C GLN A 179 -58.76 -6.47 29.46
N GLU A 180 -59.11 -5.40 28.73
CA GLU A 180 -60.50 -5.09 28.33
C GLU A 180 -61.14 -6.26 27.55
N ASN A 181 -60.40 -6.87 26.62
CA ASN A 181 -60.89 -8.02 25.87
C ASN A 181 -61.13 -9.23 26.78
N SER A 182 -60.26 -9.46 27.77
CA SER A 182 -60.43 -10.55 28.74
C SER A 182 -61.70 -10.35 29.60
N GLU A 183 -61.97 -9.11 30.01
CA GLU A 183 -63.16 -8.73 30.78
C GLU A 183 -64.43 -8.89 29.93
N ASN A 184 -64.40 -8.45 28.67
CA ASN A 184 -65.51 -8.62 27.73
C ASN A 184 -65.82 -10.11 27.47
N VAL A 185 -64.78 -10.94 27.33
CA VAL A 185 -64.96 -12.40 27.19
C VAL A 185 -65.58 -13.02 28.44
N ALA A 186 -65.19 -12.57 29.64
CA ALA A 186 -65.78 -13.03 30.89
C ALA A 186 -67.26 -12.63 30.99
N ALA A 187 -67.57 -11.35 30.73
CA ALA A 187 -68.94 -10.85 30.73
C ALA A 187 -69.83 -11.57 29.69
N LEU A 188 -69.30 -11.84 28.50
CA LEU A 188 -70.03 -12.59 27.48
C LEU A 188 -70.34 -14.03 27.92
N LYS A 189 -69.39 -14.70 28.59
CA LYS A 189 -69.62 -16.04 29.13
C LYS A 189 -70.71 -16.05 30.20
N GLU A 190 -70.71 -15.05 31.08
CA GLU A 190 -71.73 -14.89 32.13
C GLU A 190 -73.12 -14.55 31.55
N ALA A 191 -73.19 -13.67 30.55
CA ALA A 191 -74.43 -13.38 29.84
C ALA A 191 -74.96 -14.64 29.11
N THR A 192 -74.06 -15.41 28.50
CA THR A 192 -74.42 -16.65 27.79
C THR A 192 -74.95 -17.71 28.76
N SER A 193 -74.32 -17.88 29.93
CA SER A 193 -74.81 -18.83 30.95
C SER A 193 -76.16 -18.39 31.53
N SER A 194 -76.35 -17.08 31.75
CA SER A 194 -77.62 -16.51 32.21
C SER A 194 -78.74 -16.73 31.18
N LEU A 195 -78.46 -16.51 29.89
CA LEU A 195 -79.40 -16.80 28.81
C LEU A 195 -79.75 -18.29 28.73
N ALA A 196 -78.77 -19.18 28.93
CA ALA A 196 -79.03 -20.62 28.95
C ALA A 196 -79.97 -21.01 30.11
N SER A 197 -79.77 -20.43 31.29
CA SER A 197 -80.64 -20.60 32.47
C SER A 197 -82.06 -20.07 32.22
N LEU A 198 -82.19 -18.87 31.66
CA LEU A 198 -83.52 -18.33 31.32
C LEU A 198 -84.23 -19.17 30.25
N ARG A 199 -83.49 -19.68 29.26
CA ARG A 199 -84.05 -20.58 28.24
C ARG A 199 -84.56 -21.89 28.85
N SER A 200 -83.81 -22.50 29.77
CA SER A 200 -84.27 -23.72 30.44
C SER A 200 -85.51 -23.46 31.30
N GLU A 201 -85.58 -22.29 31.95
CA GLU A 201 -86.73 -21.88 32.73
C GLU A 201 -87.97 -21.64 31.86
N VAL A 202 -87.83 -20.98 30.70
CA VAL A 202 -88.93 -20.82 29.73
C VAL A 202 -89.43 -22.19 29.24
N ILE A 203 -88.52 -23.12 28.93
CA ILE A 203 -88.89 -24.49 28.53
C ILE A 203 -89.64 -25.19 29.66
N ARG A 204 -89.23 -24.99 30.92
CA ARG A 204 -89.87 -25.57 32.10
C ARG A 204 -91.28 -25.00 32.33
N LEU A 205 -91.51 -23.72 32.04
CA LEU A 205 -92.78 -23.03 32.27
C LEU A 205 -93.82 -23.29 31.18
N ARG A 206 -93.40 -23.52 29.92
CA ARG A 206 -94.27 -23.70 28.77
C ARG A 206 -95.41 -24.73 28.95
N PRO A 207 -95.19 -25.92 29.55
CA PRO A 207 -96.28 -26.88 29.78
C PRO A 207 -97.35 -26.39 30.77
N PHE A 208 -97.00 -25.48 31.67
CA PHE A 208 -97.96 -24.88 32.60
C PHE A 208 -98.86 -23.87 31.90
N GLU A 209 -98.36 -23.12 30.91
CA GLU A 209 -99.16 -22.20 30.10
C GLU A 209 -100.26 -22.97 29.34
N GLU A 210 -99.90 -24.09 28.69
CA GLU A 210 -100.86 -24.97 28.02
C GLU A 210 -101.90 -25.51 29.01
N ARG A 211 -101.47 -25.92 30.22
CA ARG A 211 -102.41 -26.41 31.24
C ARG A 211 -103.36 -25.32 31.74
N ILE A 212 -102.87 -24.09 31.91
CA ILE A 212 -103.71 -22.94 32.27
C ILE A 212 -104.75 -22.66 31.18
N SER A 213 -104.33 -22.68 29.90
CA SER A 213 -105.25 -22.54 28.76
C SER A 213 -106.35 -23.61 28.80
N ASN A 214 -105.99 -24.88 29.00
CA ASN A 214 -106.97 -25.97 29.08
C ASN A 214 -107.97 -25.77 30.24
N PHE A 215 -107.49 -25.33 31.41
CA PHE A 215 -108.38 -25.04 32.53
C PHE A 215 -109.30 -23.84 32.27
N GLN A 216 -108.85 -22.84 31.50
CA GLN A 216 -109.70 -21.73 31.07
C GLN A 216 -110.83 -22.24 30.17
N ASP A 217 -110.50 -23.07 29.17
CA ASP A 217 -111.49 -23.68 28.27
C ASP A 217 -112.51 -24.54 29.04
N ASP A 218 -112.05 -25.35 30.00
CA ASP A 218 -112.91 -26.17 30.85
C ASP A 218 -113.86 -25.32 31.70
N ILE A 219 -113.36 -24.23 32.31
CA ILE A 219 -114.18 -23.32 33.11
C ILE A 219 -115.23 -22.63 32.25
N GLU A 220 -114.88 -22.19 31.03
CA GLU A 220 -115.83 -21.59 30.09
C GLU A 220 -116.90 -22.60 29.66
N CYS A 221 -116.51 -23.84 29.37
CA CYS A 221 -117.43 -24.93 29.06
C CYS A 221 -118.40 -25.23 30.22
N LEU A 222 -117.88 -25.28 31.46
CA LEU A 222 -118.69 -25.46 32.67
C LEU A 222 -119.63 -24.28 32.92
N ARG A 223 -119.17 -23.06 32.69
CA ARG A 223 -120.00 -21.85 32.83
C ARG A 223 -121.15 -21.86 31.82
N HIS A 224 -120.87 -22.15 30.55
CA HIS A 224 -121.90 -22.23 29.51
C HIS A 224 -122.90 -23.36 29.77
N SER A 225 -122.45 -24.55 30.16
CA SER A 225 -123.34 -25.67 30.48
C SER A 225 -124.21 -25.36 31.72
N SER A 226 -123.61 -24.85 32.79
CA SER A 226 -124.34 -24.45 34.01
C SER A 226 -125.36 -23.35 33.72
N GLU A 227 -125.01 -22.36 32.90
CA GLU A 227 -125.93 -21.31 32.51
C GLU A 227 -127.10 -21.84 31.66
N LYS A 228 -126.81 -22.71 30.70
CA LYS A 228 -127.85 -23.38 29.90
C LYS A 228 -128.81 -24.21 30.76
N GLU A 229 -128.29 -24.97 31.72
CA GLU A 229 -129.11 -25.74 32.66
C GLU A 229 -129.95 -24.83 33.56
N ARG A 230 -129.35 -23.77 34.10
CA ARG A 230 -130.05 -22.77 34.91
C ARG A 230 -131.21 -22.13 34.15
N TRP A 231 -130.98 -21.70 32.90
CA TRP A 231 -132.02 -21.16 32.01
C TRP A 231 -133.12 -22.18 31.73
N ALA A 232 -132.76 -23.44 31.46
CA ALA A 232 -133.72 -24.50 31.21
C ALA A 232 -134.61 -24.79 32.45
N MET A 233 -134.00 -24.83 33.63
CA MET A 233 -134.71 -25.04 34.90
C MET A 233 -135.59 -23.85 35.27
N ALA A 234 -135.09 -22.62 35.12
CA ALA A 234 -135.88 -21.40 35.32
C ALA A 234 -137.08 -21.34 34.37
N SER A 235 -136.90 -21.70 33.10
CA SER A 235 -137.99 -21.76 32.11
C SER A 235 -139.05 -22.81 32.47
N LYS A 236 -138.62 -24.00 32.91
CA LYS A 236 -139.54 -25.05 33.38
C LYS A 236 -140.31 -24.63 34.63
N LEU A 237 -139.63 -24.01 35.59
CA LEU A 237 -140.24 -23.51 36.81
C LEU A 237 -141.31 -22.45 36.48
N ALA A 238 -140.98 -21.46 35.66
CA ALA A 238 -141.93 -20.43 35.23
C ALA A 238 -143.17 -21.02 34.51
N LYS A 239 -142.98 -22.05 33.67
CA LYS A 239 -144.10 -22.78 33.04
C LYS A 239 -144.97 -23.49 34.07
N SER A 240 -144.38 -24.17 35.05
CA SER A 240 -145.15 -24.82 36.11
C SER A 240 -145.88 -23.84 37.00
N GLU A 241 -145.26 -22.69 37.34
CA GLU A 241 -145.89 -21.65 38.14
C GLU A 241 -147.08 -21.01 37.42
N GLU A 242 -146.99 -20.76 36.11
CA GLU A 242 -148.14 -20.26 35.35
C GLU A 242 -149.25 -21.31 35.25
N GLN A 243 -148.91 -22.60 35.09
CA GLN A 243 -149.90 -23.68 35.11
C GLN A 243 -150.61 -23.77 36.46
N VAL A 244 -149.86 -23.68 37.57
CA VAL A 244 -150.43 -23.66 38.92
C VAL A 244 -151.34 -22.44 39.08
N ARG A 245 -150.86 -21.22 38.76
CA ARG A 245 -151.69 -19.99 38.81
C ARG A 245 -152.96 -20.12 37.97
N HIS A 246 -152.89 -20.70 36.77
CA HIS A 246 -154.06 -20.92 35.93
C HIS A 246 -155.05 -21.92 36.56
N LEU A 247 -154.56 -23.03 37.12
CA LEU A 247 -155.40 -24.02 37.81
C LEU A 247 -156.03 -23.42 39.07
N GLU A 248 -155.29 -22.66 39.86
CA GLU A 248 -155.79 -21.94 41.03
C GLU A 248 -156.91 -20.96 40.66
N ARG A 249 -156.70 -20.13 39.61
CA ARG A 249 -157.75 -19.23 39.09
C ARG A 249 -158.99 -20.02 38.66
N ARG A 250 -158.82 -21.17 37.99
CA ARG A 250 -159.94 -22.00 37.51
C ARG A 250 -160.72 -22.63 38.66
N VAL A 251 -160.02 -23.14 39.68
CA VAL A 251 -160.64 -23.67 40.90
C VAL A 251 -161.42 -22.56 41.61
N ALA A 252 -160.82 -21.37 41.79
CA ALA A 252 -161.49 -20.24 42.42
C ALA A 252 -162.80 -19.85 41.70
N VAL A 253 -162.80 -19.78 40.36
CA VAL A 253 -164.01 -19.49 39.57
C VAL A 253 -165.06 -20.60 39.70
N LEU A 254 -164.66 -21.87 39.69
CA LEU A 254 -165.59 -22.99 39.85
C LEU A 254 -166.21 -23.01 41.25
N THR A 255 -165.40 -22.80 42.29
CA THR A 255 -165.89 -22.66 43.67
C THR A 255 -166.88 -21.50 43.77
N GLN A 256 -166.54 -20.32 43.25
CA GLN A 256 -167.43 -19.17 43.26
C GLN A 256 -168.73 -19.41 42.47
N ARG A 257 -168.68 -20.10 41.33
CA ARG A 257 -169.88 -20.50 40.57
C ARG A 257 -170.74 -21.47 41.35
N SER A 258 -170.15 -22.47 42.00
CA SER A 258 -170.89 -23.44 42.81
C SER A 258 -171.59 -22.77 44.00
N GLU A 259 -170.92 -21.81 44.65
CA GLU A 259 -171.50 -21.00 45.72
C GLU A 259 -172.63 -20.10 45.19
N ALA A 260 -172.46 -19.50 44.00
CA ALA A 260 -173.48 -18.65 43.38
C ALA A 260 -174.70 -19.43 42.85
N GLU A 261 -174.50 -20.65 42.31
CA GLU A 261 -175.59 -21.54 41.87
C GLU A 261 -176.46 -22.02 43.05
N CYS A 262 -175.85 -22.25 44.22
CA CYS A 262 -176.60 -22.52 45.45
C CYS A 262 -177.48 -21.34 45.89
N ILE A 263 -177.06 -20.10 45.63
CA ILE A 263 -177.83 -18.89 45.95
C ILE A 263 -178.93 -18.64 44.90
N ALA A 264 -178.72 -19.01 43.63
CA ALA A 264 -179.66 -18.78 42.53
C ALA A 264 -180.87 -19.74 42.50
N LEU A 265 -180.81 -20.88 43.20
CA LEU A 265 -181.84 -21.94 43.16
C LEU A 265 -183.00 -21.79 44.15
N GLY A 266 -183.15 -20.67 44.88
CA GLY A 266 -184.31 -20.59 45.79
C GLY A 266 -184.61 -19.32 46.57
N PHE A 267 -183.78 -18.28 46.55
CA PHE A 267 -184.10 -17.05 47.29
C PHE A 267 -183.78 -15.81 46.45
N LYS A 268 -184.81 -14.99 46.19
CA LYS A 268 -184.59 -13.60 45.79
C LYS A 268 -184.00 -12.90 47.00
N LEU A 269 -182.69 -12.65 46.96
CA LEU A 269 -181.98 -11.87 47.98
C LEU A 269 -182.81 -10.66 48.39
N THR A 270 -183.09 -10.58 49.69
CA THR A 270 -183.72 -9.44 50.33
C THR A 270 -182.89 -8.18 50.10
N VAL A 271 -183.50 -7.00 50.22
CA VAL A 271 -182.80 -5.72 49.97
C VAL A 271 -181.54 -5.61 50.84
N ASP A 272 -181.62 -6.05 52.09
CA ASP A 272 -180.49 -6.05 53.02
C ASP A 272 -179.36 -7.00 52.60
N GLU A 273 -179.68 -8.21 52.12
CA GLU A 273 -178.67 -9.13 51.61
C GLU A 273 -178.00 -8.61 50.33
N ARG A 274 -178.74 -7.88 49.50
CA ARG A 274 -178.19 -7.20 48.31
C ARG A 274 -177.27 -6.05 48.70
N VAL A 275 -177.65 -5.25 49.70
CA VAL A 275 -176.80 -4.19 50.25
C VAL A 275 -175.54 -4.80 50.87
N GLN A 276 -175.66 -5.91 51.61
CA GLN A 276 -174.54 -6.60 52.21
C GLN A 276 -173.60 -7.23 51.16
N ALA A 277 -174.15 -7.80 50.08
CA ALA A 277 -173.37 -8.27 48.94
C ALA A 277 -172.61 -7.12 48.25
N LEU A 278 -173.27 -5.97 48.02
CA LEU A 278 -172.63 -4.79 47.45
C LEU A 278 -171.54 -4.20 48.37
N LEU A 279 -171.73 -4.22 49.69
CA LEU A 279 -170.69 -3.84 50.66
C LEU A 279 -169.52 -4.85 50.67
N GLY A 280 -169.81 -6.14 50.51
CA GLY A 280 -168.82 -7.20 50.33
C GLY A 280 -168.03 -7.05 49.02
N GLU A 281 -168.70 -6.68 47.92
CA GLU A 281 -168.06 -6.37 46.64
C GLU A 281 -167.21 -5.10 46.73
N ARG A 282 -167.73 -4.04 47.38
CA ARG A 282 -166.98 -2.81 47.63
C ARG A 282 -165.69 -3.09 48.41
N THR A 283 -165.77 -3.84 49.50
CA THR A 283 -164.58 -4.19 50.31
C THR A 283 -163.59 -5.06 49.53
N LYS A 284 -164.07 -6.00 48.69
CA LYS A 284 -163.20 -6.77 47.78
C LYS A 284 -162.51 -5.87 46.75
N LEU A 285 -163.24 -4.92 46.15
CA LEU A 285 -162.68 -3.96 45.20
C LEU A 285 -161.70 -2.99 45.86
N GLU A 286 -161.99 -2.51 47.06
CA GLU A 286 -161.07 -1.70 47.86
C GLU A 286 -159.78 -2.47 48.18
N ARG A 287 -159.89 -3.76 48.53
CA ARG A 287 -158.73 -4.63 48.74
C ARG A 287 -157.92 -4.84 47.45
N GLN A 288 -158.57 -5.07 46.32
CA GLN A 288 -157.91 -5.23 45.02
C GLN A 288 -157.20 -3.94 44.57
N LEU A 289 -157.80 -2.78 44.85
CA LEU A 289 -157.18 -1.49 44.58
C LEU A 289 -155.93 -1.28 45.44
N GLU A 290 -156.00 -1.64 46.73
CA GLU A 290 -154.86 -1.58 47.63
C GLU A 290 -153.73 -2.53 47.20
N GLU A 291 -154.06 -3.76 46.78
CA GLU A 291 -153.11 -4.72 46.22
C GLU A 291 -152.44 -4.18 44.95
N ALA A 292 -153.21 -3.60 44.03
CA ALA A 292 -152.66 -2.95 42.83
C ALA A 292 -151.74 -1.75 43.17
N HIS A 293 -152.05 -1.00 44.24
CA HIS A 293 -151.18 0.09 44.72
C HIS A 293 -149.87 -0.44 45.32
N VAL A 294 -149.91 -1.54 46.07
CA VAL A 294 -148.71 -2.19 46.59
C VAL A 294 -147.85 -2.74 45.44
N GLU A 295 -148.44 -3.45 44.48
CA GLU A 295 -147.74 -3.96 43.30
C GLU A 295 -147.09 -2.84 42.48
N LEU A 296 -147.81 -1.73 42.23
CA LEU A 296 -147.25 -0.56 41.55
C LEU A 296 -146.10 0.08 42.35
N SER A 297 -146.18 0.06 43.67
CA SER A 297 -145.11 0.58 44.54
C SER A 297 -143.87 -0.30 44.50
N ASP A 298 -144.03 -1.63 44.49
CA ASP A 298 -142.93 -2.59 44.35
C ASP A 298 -142.28 -2.51 42.97
N ILE A 299 -143.09 -2.37 41.91
CA ILE A 299 -142.62 -2.09 40.56
C ILE A 299 -141.82 -0.77 40.58
N LYS A 300 -142.37 0.31 41.12
CA LYS A 300 -141.65 1.60 41.18
C LYS A 300 -140.33 1.50 41.97
N ALA A 301 -140.29 0.77 43.08
CA ALA A 301 -139.10 0.55 43.87
C ALA A 301 -138.03 -0.26 43.10
N THR A 302 -138.44 -1.33 42.41
CA THR A 302 -137.53 -2.15 41.58
C THR A 302 -136.98 -1.37 40.40
N TRP A 303 -137.80 -0.60 39.69
CA TRP A 303 -137.34 0.30 38.62
C TRP A 303 -136.41 1.40 39.14
N SER A 304 -136.68 1.98 40.31
CA SER A 304 -135.77 2.97 40.93
C SER A 304 -134.42 2.35 41.28
N ASN A 305 -134.41 1.13 41.84
CA ASN A 305 -133.15 0.41 42.12
C ASN A 305 -132.40 0.06 40.84
N GLN A 306 -133.11 -0.34 39.78
CA GLN A 306 -132.50 -0.61 38.49
C GLN A 306 -131.88 0.64 37.87
N ILE A 307 -132.58 1.79 37.94
CA ILE A 307 -132.05 3.09 37.51
C ILE A 307 -130.78 3.42 38.28
N LYS A 308 -130.77 3.32 39.62
CA LYS A 308 -129.57 3.56 40.44
C LYS A 308 -128.40 2.63 40.09
N SER A 309 -128.69 1.36 39.79
CA SER A 309 -127.66 0.40 39.36
C SER A 309 -127.09 0.78 37.99
N LEU A 310 -127.92 1.25 37.07
CA LEU A 310 -127.45 1.72 35.76
C LEU A 310 -126.68 3.03 35.88
N GLU A 311 -127.12 3.97 36.71
CA GLU A 311 -126.41 5.23 36.99
C GLU A 311 -125.00 4.95 37.55
N THR A 312 -124.88 4.07 38.54
CA THR A 312 -123.56 3.67 39.08
C THR A 312 -122.70 2.93 38.05
N GLN A 313 -123.30 2.16 37.13
CA GLN A 313 -122.55 1.53 36.04
C GLN A 313 -122.05 2.56 35.01
N VAL A 314 -122.89 3.53 34.65
CA VAL A 314 -122.52 4.65 33.76
C VAL A 314 -121.40 5.46 34.38
N GLU A 315 -121.49 5.81 35.67
CA GLU A 315 -120.41 6.52 36.38
C GLU A 315 -119.08 5.76 36.36
N ARG A 316 -119.11 4.44 36.59
CA ARG A 316 -117.91 3.60 36.52
C ARG A 316 -117.31 3.58 35.11
N LEU A 317 -118.14 3.40 34.08
CA LEU A 317 -117.69 3.40 32.68
C LEU A 317 -117.14 4.78 32.28
N SER A 318 -117.77 5.87 32.70
CA SER A 318 -117.28 7.23 32.46
C SER A 318 -115.92 7.48 33.12
N ARG A 319 -115.74 7.02 34.37
CA ARG A 319 -114.44 7.09 35.05
C ARG A 319 -113.39 6.24 34.32
N GLN A 320 -113.73 5.01 33.97
CA GLN A 320 -112.83 4.09 33.25
C GLN A 320 -112.41 4.67 31.89
N ALA A 321 -113.33 5.22 31.11
CA ALA A 321 -113.02 5.88 29.83
C ALA A 321 -112.09 7.09 30.03
N GLY A 322 -112.25 7.83 31.13
CA GLY A 322 -111.34 8.91 31.52
C GLY A 322 -109.93 8.41 31.85
N GLU A 323 -109.82 7.33 32.63
CA GLU A 323 -108.55 6.69 33.01
C GLU A 323 -107.82 6.11 31.79
N GLU A 324 -108.50 5.31 30.96
CA GLU A 324 -107.96 4.75 29.72
C GLU A 324 -107.56 5.86 28.72
N GLY A 325 -108.35 6.94 28.63
CA GLY A 325 -108.01 8.10 27.83
C GLY A 325 -106.78 8.86 28.35
N GLY A 326 -106.54 8.86 29.67
CA GLY A 326 -105.34 9.39 30.29
C GLY A 326 -104.11 8.51 30.05
N GLU A 327 -104.27 7.19 30.17
CA GLU A 327 -103.23 6.20 29.89
C GLU A 327 -102.80 6.21 28.43
N ARG A 328 -103.76 6.26 27.50
CA ARG A 328 -103.49 6.38 26.07
C ARG A 328 -102.64 7.62 25.76
N ARG A 329 -102.99 8.77 26.32
CA ARG A 329 -102.19 10.01 26.15
C ARG A 329 -100.78 9.90 26.71
N ARG A 330 -100.62 9.27 27.88
CA ARG A 330 -99.27 9.02 28.46
C ARG A 330 -98.45 8.09 27.56
N ALA A 331 -99.05 7.03 27.04
CA ALA A 331 -98.40 6.11 26.11
C ALA A 331 -98.00 6.82 24.80
N GLU A 332 -98.87 7.65 24.23
CA GLU A 332 -98.58 8.44 23.03
C GLU A 332 -97.41 9.42 23.23
N VAL A 333 -97.34 10.08 24.39
CA VAL A 333 -96.18 10.93 24.74
C VAL A 333 -94.91 10.09 24.81
N LYS A 334 -94.97 8.90 25.43
CA LYS A 334 -93.79 8.03 25.54
C LYS A 334 -93.32 7.50 24.19
N ILE A 335 -94.25 7.17 23.30
CA ILE A 335 -93.95 6.78 21.91
C ILE A 335 -93.23 7.92 21.20
N LYS A 336 -93.75 9.15 21.27
CA LYS A 336 -93.09 10.33 20.66
C LYS A 336 -91.70 10.59 21.21
N GLU A 337 -91.48 10.43 22.52
CA GLU A 337 -90.14 10.53 23.11
C GLU A 337 -89.18 9.46 22.54
N LEU A 338 -89.64 8.21 22.46
CA LEU A 338 -88.85 7.11 21.89
C LEU A 338 -88.55 7.31 20.41
N GLU A 339 -89.51 7.80 19.63
CA GLU A 339 -89.33 8.17 18.22
C GLU A 339 -88.26 9.27 18.06
N SER A 340 -88.31 10.32 18.90
CA SER A 340 -87.30 11.39 18.88
C SER A 340 -85.92 10.90 19.27
N LEU A 341 -85.81 9.98 20.24
CA LEU A 341 -84.53 9.37 20.62
C LEU A 341 -83.99 8.49 19.49
N LEU A 342 -84.84 7.67 18.88
CA LEU A 342 -84.47 6.84 17.74
C LEU A 342 -83.98 7.67 16.57
N GLU A 343 -84.63 8.80 16.26
CA GLU A 343 -84.19 9.68 15.18
C GLU A 343 -82.83 10.36 15.49
N ALA A 344 -82.56 10.68 16.75
CA ALA A 344 -81.26 11.18 17.17
C ALA A 344 -80.15 10.13 17.01
N GLU A 345 -80.42 8.88 17.40
CA GLU A 345 -79.51 7.74 17.24
C GLU A 345 -79.23 7.44 15.76
N VAL A 346 -80.24 7.51 14.88
CA VAL A 346 -80.04 7.34 13.43
C VAL A 346 -79.12 8.43 12.88
N LYS A 347 -79.33 9.70 13.27
CA LYS A 347 -78.46 10.81 12.85
C LYS A 347 -77.02 10.67 13.38
N GLU A 348 -76.85 10.12 14.57
CA GLU A 348 -75.54 9.84 15.15
C GLU A 348 -74.82 8.72 14.38
N LYS A 349 -75.53 7.62 14.13
CA LYS A 349 -75.06 6.51 13.30
C LYS A 349 -74.61 6.98 11.92
N ASP A 350 -75.40 7.81 11.23
CA ASP A 350 -75.05 8.32 9.90
C ASP A 350 -73.77 9.16 9.93
N LYS A 351 -73.57 9.98 10.98
CA LYS A 351 -72.32 10.73 11.18
C LYS A 351 -71.13 9.80 11.42
N LEU A 352 -71.31 8.76 12.22
CA LEU A 352 -70.26 7.76 12.45
C LEU A 352 -69.93 6.98 11.19
N MET A 353 -70.93 6.55 10.41
CA MET A 353 -70.72 5.89 9.12
C MET A 353 -69.94 6.79 8.16
N GLY A 354 -70.32 8.05 8.02
CA GLY A 354 -69.56 9.00 7.19
C GLY A 354 -68.14 9.30 7.68
N ARG A 355 -67.86 9.10 8.98
CA ARG A 355 -66.48 9.14 9.52
C ARG A 355 -65.71 7.87 9.16
N VAL A 356 -66.34 6.70 9.26
CA VAL A 356 -65.75 5.41 8.88
C VAL A 356 -65.41 5.38 7.39
N GLU A 357 -66.30 5.87 6.52
CA GLU A 357 -66.04 5.96 5.07
C GLU A 357 -64.84 6.85 4.75
N ARG A 358 -64.73 8.02 5.40
CA ARG A 358 -63.56 8.90 5.25
C ARG A 358 -62.27 8.23 5.69
N ILE A 359 -62.25 7.60 6.87
CA ILE A 359 -61.09 6.86 7.37
C ILE A 359 -60.74 5.69 6.43
N SER A 360 -61.73 5.00 5.87
CA SER A 360 -61.49 3.93 4.90
C SER A 360 -60.86 4.45 3.62
N ALA A 361 -61.33 5.59 3.10
CA ALA A 361 -60.74 6.23 1.92
C ALA A 361 -59.30 6.71 2.18
N GLU A 362 -59.03 7.31 3.34
CA GLU A 362 -57.67 7.69 3.76
C GLU A 362 -56.75 6.47 3.88
N ARG A 363 -57.23 5.37 4.48
CA ARG A 363 -56.50 4.10 4.55
C ARG A 363 -56.16 3.58 3.15
N ASP A 364 -57.11 3.61 2.23
CA ASP A 364 -56.91 3.09 0.87
C ASP A 364 -55.94 3.96 0.07
N ASN A 365 -55.97 5.28 0.25
CA ASN A 365 -54.98 6.20 -0.31
C ASN A 365 -53.58 5.94 0.24
N LEU A 366 -53.43 5.82 1.57
CA LEU A 366 -52.15 5.51 2.21
C LEU A 366 -51.62 4.14 1.76
N ALA A 367 -52.49 3.15 1.56
CA ALA A 367 -52.11 1.84 1.05
C ALA A 367 -51.58 1.92 -0.40
N GLN A 368 -52.18 2.77 -1.25
CA GLN A 368 -51.68 3.02 -2.60
C GLN A 368 -50.34 3.76 -2.60
N GLU A 369 -50.16 4.76 -1.73
CA GLU A 369 -48.88 5.47 -1.56
C GLU A 369 -47.78 4.52 -1.08
N LEU A 370 -48.05 3.66 -0.09
CA LEU A 370 -47.11 2.64 0.37
C LEU A 370 -46.73 1.66 -0.74
N LYS A 371 -47.70 1.26 -1.59
CA LYS A 371 -47.43 0.39 -2.74
C LYS A 371 -46.52 1.07 -3.76
N LYS A 372 -46.72 2.37 -4.01
CA LYS A 372 -45.87 3.16 -4.91
C LYS A 372 -44.45 3.29 -4.35
N ILE A 373 -44.30 3.64 -3.07
CA ILE A 373 -43.01 3.72 -2.40
C ILE A 373 -42.29 2.36 -2.45
N ALA A 374 -43.00 1.26 -2.21
CA ALA A 374 -42.41 -0.08 -2.29
C ALA A 374 -41.90 -0.40 -3.71
N GLN A 375 -42.61 0.04 -4.76
CA GLN A 375 -42.18 -0.09 -6.14
C GLN A 375 -40.94 0.77 -6.42
N ASP A 376 -40.93 2.03 -5.99
CA ASP A 376 -39.79 2.94 -6.14
C ASP A 376 -38.53 2.40 -5.42
N VAL A 377 -38.69 1.83 -4.23
CA VAL A 377 -37.61 1.15 -3.48
C VAL A 377 -37.10 -0.08 -4.22
N ALA A 378 -37.98 -0.86 -4.86
CA ALA A 378 -37.56 -2.02 -5.65
C ALA A 378 -36.72 -1.61 -6.86
N VAL A 379 -37.13 -0.55 -7.58
CA VAL A 379 -36.36 0.03 -8.69
C VAL A 379 -35.00 0.55 -8.19
N ALA A 380 -34.98 1.35 -7.13
CA ALA A 380 -33.73 1.88 -6.56
C ALA A 380 -32.78 0.77 -6.09
N LYS A 381 -33.30 -0.35 -5.55
CA LYS A 381 -32.49 -1.53 -5.21
C LYS A 381 -31.91 -2.19 -6.47
N SER A 382 -32.68 -2.32 -7.54
CA SER A 382 -32.19 -2.84 -8.82
C SER A 382 -31.07 -1.95 -9.37
N ASP A 383 -31.28 -0.64 -9.40
CA ASP A 383 -30.28 0.33 -9.86
C ASP A 383 -29.01 0.29 -8.99
N SER A 384 -29.15 0.13 -7.67
CA SER A 384 -28.02 -0.01 -6.75
C SER A 384 -27.21 -1.28 -7.02
N ILE A 385 -27.88 -2.40 -7.33
CA ILE A 385 -27.22 -3.66 -7.69
C ILE A 385 -26.46 -3.49 -9.01
N ASP A 386 -27.08 -2.89 -10.02
CA ASP A 386 -26.45 -2.61 -11.31
C ASP A 386 -25.24 -1.68 -11.18
N MET A 387 -25.35 -0.63 -10.36
CA MET A 387 -24.25 0.29 -10.09
C MET A 387 -23.12 -0.40 -9.33
N THR A 388 -23.43 -1.28 -8.38
CA THR A 388 -22.41 -2.05 -7.65
C THR A 388 -21.69 -3.03 -8.59
N ALA A 389 -22.41 -3.66 -9.52
CA ALA A 389 -21.81 -4.51 -10.55
C ALA A 389 -20.86 -3.71 -11.47
N ARG A 390 -21.26 -2.51 -11.90
CA ARG A 390 -20.41 -1.62 -12.70
C ARG A 390 -19.16 -1.16 -11.96
N VAL A 391 -19.29 -0.85 -10.66
CA VAL A 391 -18.14 -0.49 -9.82
C VAL A 391 -17.18 -1.67 -9.70
N ALA A 392 -17.68 -2.88 -9.41
CA ALA A 392 -16.85 -4.08 -9.33
C ALA A 392 -16.13 -4.39 -10.66
N GLU A 393 -16.79 -4.17 -11.80
CA GLU A 393 -16.16 -4.31 -13.11
C GLU A 393 -15.06 -3.26 -13.35
N ALA A 394 -15.30 -2.00 -12.97
CA ALA A 394 -14.30 -0.93 -13.06
C ALA A 394 -13.09 -1.20 -12.16
N GLU A 395 -13.31 -1.66 -10.93
CA GLU A 395 -12.26 -2.06 -9.99
C GLU A 395 -11.42 -3.21 -10.56
N ARG A 396 -12.05 -4.21 -11.18
CA ARG A 396 -11.36 -5.31 -11.86
C ARG A 396 -10.50 -4.80 -13.03
N MET A 397 -11.02 -3.92 -13.88
CA MET A 397 -10.23 -3.34 -14.96
C MET A 397 -9.05 -2.51 -14.44
N CYS A 398 -9.23 -1.75 -13.36
CA CYS A 398 -8.15 -1.00 -12.72
C CYS A 398 -7.07 -1.94 -12.16
N ALA A 399 -7.46 -3.06 -11.54
CA ALA A 399 -6.52 -4.07 -11.05
C ALA A 399 -5.75 -4.74 -12.21
N GLU A 400 -6.44 -5.13 -13.28
CA GLU A 400 -5.80 -5.69 -14.50
C GLU A 400 -4.81 -4.70 -15.13
N MET A 401 -5.16 -3.41 -15.19
CA MET A 401 -4.27 -2.36 -15.68
C MET A 401 -3.08 -2.13 -14.74
N ALA A 402 -3.27 -2.21 -13.42
CA ALA A 402 -2.18 -2.10 -12.45
C ALA A 402 -1.19 -3.27 -12.57
N GLU A 403 -1.69 -4.50 -12.66
CA GLU A 403 -0.87 -5.70 -12.88
C GLU A 403 -0.09 -5.59 -14.20
N ARG A 404 -0.72 -5.09 -15.26
CA ARG A 404 -0.04 -4.86 -16.55
C ARG A 404 1.03 -3.77 -16.46
N CYS A 405 0.81 -2.73 -15.67
CA CYS A 405 1.83 -1.72 -15.39
C CYS A 405 3.02 -2.33 -14.63
N GLU A 406 2.77 -3.17 -13.61
CA GLU A 406 3.83 -3.86 -12.86
C GLU A 406 4.65 -4.79 -13.78
N VAL A 407 4.00 -5.56 -14.65
CA VAL A 407 4.69 -6.42 -15.63
C VAL A 407 5.56 -5.58 -16.58
N LEU A 408 5.01 -4.51 -17.17
CA LEU A 408 5.77 -3.63 -18.06
C LEU A 408 6.95 -2.95 -17.34
N GLN A 409 6.77 -2.62 -16.07
CA GLN A 409 7.81 -2.00 -15.25
C GLN A 409 8.93 -3.00 -14.94
N ALA A 410 8.59 -4.26 -14.63
CA ALA A 410 9.55 -5.35 -14.47
C ALA A 410 10.28 -5.69 -15.79
N GLU A 411 9.58 -5.69 -16.93
CA GLU A 411 10.21 -5.85 -18.25
C GLU A 411 11.19 -4.72 -18.55
N LEU A 412 10.83 -3.47 -18.28
CA LEU A 412 11.69 -2.30 -18.45
C LEU A 412 12.94 -2.39 -17.56
N GLU A 413 12.79 -2.80 -16.29
CA GLU A 413 13.91 -3.03 -15.38
C GLU A 413 14.83 -4.15 -15.87
N ASN A 414 14.26 -5.24 -16.39
CA ASN A 414 15.03 -6.36 -16.92
C ASN A 414 15.82 -5.96 -18.17
N GLU A 415 15.23 -5.20 -19.10
CA GLU A 415 15.95 -4.65 -20.26
C GLU A 415 17.03 -3.64 -19.84
N ARG A 416 16.76 -2.78 -18.85
CA ARG A 416 17.81 -1.90 -18.28
C ARG A 416 18.95 -2.71 -17.67
N CYS A 417 18.66 -3.80 -16.96
CA CYS A 417 19.68 -4.70 -16.42
C CYS A 417 20.52 -5.32 -17.54
N LYS A 418 19.89 -5.85 -18.59
CA LYS A 418 20.61 -6.39 -19.76
C LYS A 418 21.49 -5.34 -20.42
N GLU A 419 20.97 -4.14 -20.69
CA GLU A 419 21.78 -3.04 -21.25
C GLU A 419 22.98 -2.70 -20.36
N THR A 420 22.78 -2.65 -19.04
CA THR A 420 23.89 -2.38 -18.11
C THR A 420 24.92 -3.51 -18.08
N ASP A 421 24.49 -4.78 -18.17
CA ASP A 421 25.40 -5.92 -18.21
C ASP A 421 26.15 -5.98 -19.55
N ASP A 422 25.49 -5.74 -20.69
CA ASP A 422 26.12 -5.61 -22.01
C ASP A 422 27.18 -4.51 -22.04
N VAL A 423 26.87 -3.34 -21.47
CA VAL A 423 27.83 -2.23 -21.34
C VAL A 423 28.97 -2.63 -20.42
N ARG A 424 28.69 -3.29 -19.30
CA ARG A 424 29.72 -3.76 -18.35
C ARG A 424 30.65 -4.78 -19.01
N GLU A 425 30.11 -5.69 -19.81
CA GLU A 425 30.88 -6.69 -20.55
C GLU A 425 31.76 -6.03 -21.62
N ARG A 426 31.21 -5.09 -22.41
CA ARG A 426 32.00 -4.30 -23.38
C ARG A 426 33.11 -3.49 -22.72
N VAL A 427 32.84 -2.88 -21.55
CA VAL A 427 33.86 -2.17 -20.77
C VAL A 427 34.94 -3.15 -20.30
N ALA A 428 34.57 -4.33 -19.82
CA ALA A 428 35.52 -5.36 -19.43
C ALA A 428 36.39 -5.84 -20.61
N GLU A 429 35.79 -6.07 -21.78
CA GLU A 429 36.51 -6.42 -23.01
C GLU A 429 37.49 -5.32 -23.44
N LEU A 430 37.04 -4.06 -23.44
CA LEU A 430 37.89 -2.91 -23.76
C LEU A 430 39.04 -2.79 -22.78
N ASN A 431 38.79 -2.94 -21.47
CA ASN A 431 39.85 -2.93 -20.45
C ASN A 431 40.85 -4.06 -20.69
N ALA A 432 40.39 -5.29 -20.95
CA ALA A 432 41.29 -6.40 -21.29
C ALA A 432 42.07 -6.18 -22.59
N ARG A 433 41.54 -5.37 -23.52
CA ARG A 433 42.27 -4.95 -24.74
C ARG A 433 43.32 -3.89 -24.42
N VAL A 434 42.99 -2.92 -23.56
CA VAL A 434 43.92 -1.92 -23.06
C VAL A 434 45.07 -2.57 -22.31
N ASP A 435 44.79 -3.51 -21.41
CA ASP A 435 45.82 -4.24 -20.65
C ASP A 435 46.76 -5.03 -21.57
N ARG A 436 46.22 -5.69 -22.61
CA ARG A 436 47.03 -6.35 -23.64
C ARG A 436 47.93 -5.38 -24.40
N GLN A 437 47.38 -4.23 -24.83
CA GLN A 437 48.17 -3.21 -25.52
C GLN A 437 49.24 -2.59 -24.61
N GLN A 438 48.96 -2.42 -23.32
CA GLN A 438 49.95 -1.97 -22.34
C GLN A 438 51.09 -2.99 -22.19
N TYR A 439 50.75 -4.28 -22.07
CA TYR A 439 51.73 -5.35 -22.01
C TYR A 439 52.60 -5.40 -23.27
N GLU A 440 52.01 -5.36 -24.46
CA GLU A 440 52.73 -5.31 -25.74
C GLU A 440 53.64 -4.07 -25.83
N LEU A 441 53.16 -2.90 -25.40
CA LEU A 441 53.95 -1.68 -25.35
C LEU A 441 55.14 -1.79 -24.40
N GLU A 442 54.96 -2.41 -23.24
CA GLU A 442 56.03 -2.67 -22.27
C GLU A 442 57.04 -3.68 -22.79
N GLU A 443 56.59 -4.73 -23.48
CA GLU A 443 57.47 -5.69 -24.14
C GLU A 443 58.31 -5.02 -25.23
N GLU A 444 57.70 -4.19 -26.08
CA GLU A 444 58.42 -3.40 -27.09
C GLU A 444 59.37 -2.37 -26.48
N ARG A 445 59.00 -1.73 -25.36
CA ARG A 445 59.93 -0.87 -24.60
C ARG A 445 61.13 -1.65 -24.08
N GLN A 446 60.93 -2.87 -23.57
CA GLN A 446 62.03 -3.73 -23.11
C GLN A 446 62.91 -4.17 -24.29
N LYS A 447 62.33 -4.56 -25.43
CA LYS A 447 63.08 -4.88 -26.65
C LYS A 447 63.89 -3.68 -27.15
N HIS A 448 63.28 -2.49 -27.18
CA HIS A 448 63.94 -1.26 -27.56
C HIS A 448 65.13 -0.97 -26.62
N ALA A 449 64.93 -1.06 -25.30
CA ALA A 449 66.00 -0.86 -24.33
C ALA A 449 67.14 -1.90 -24.49
N ALA A 450 66.81 -3.16 -24.80
CA ALA A 450 67.80 -4.20 -25.08
C ALA A 450 68.59 -3.92 -26.37
N LEU A 451 67.91 -3.45 -27.43
CA LEU A 451 68.53 -3.04 -28.68
C LEU A 451 69.42 -1.80 -28.50
N GLU A 452 69.00 -0.81 -27.73
CA GLU A 452 69.83 0.35 -27.36
C GLU A 452 71.08 -0.09 -26.60
N ALA A 453 70.94 -1.03 -25.66
CA ALA A 453 72.09 -1.59 -24.92
C ALA A 453 73.06 -2.35 -25.84
N GLN A 454 72.54 -3.12 -26.80
CA GLN A 454 73.35 -3.79 -27.83
C GLN A 454 74.04 -2.79 -28.75
N LEU A 455 73.34 -1.73 -29.17
CA LEU A 455 73.91 -0.67 -30.00
C LEU A 455 75.05 0.04 -29.26
N GLU A 456 74.88 0.35 -27.98
CA GLU A 456 75.95 0.94 -27.17
C GLU A 456 77.13 -0.02 -26.97
N LYS A 457 76.87 -1.32 -26.84
CA LYS A 457 77.93 -2.34 -26.80
C LYS A 457 78.70 -2.39 -28.13
N GLU A 458 78.01 -2.44 -29.27
CA GLU A 458 78.62 -2.43 -30.61
C GLU A 458 79.39 -1.13 -30.87
N LYS A 459 78.89 0.03 -30.40
CA LYS A 459 79.64 1.29 -30.46
C LYS A 459 80.93 1.21 -29.66
N ARG A 460 80.91 0.69 -28.43
CA ARG A 460 82.11 0.49 -27.61
C ARG A 460 83.08 -0.48 -28.26
N GLU A 461 82.59 -1.59 -28.80
CA GLU A 461 83.43 -2.57 -29.49
C GLU A 461 84.04 -2.00 -30.78
N LYS A 462 83.30 -1.16 -31.51
CA LYS A 462 83.81 -0.39 -32.65
C LYS A 462 84.88 0.62 -32.21
N ASP A 463 84.66 1.35 -31.13
CA ASP A 463 85.63 2.31 -30.60
C ASP A 463 86.91 1.59 -30.11
N ASP A 464 86.76 0.45 -29.44
CA ASP A 464 87.88 -0.43 -29.06
C ASP A 464 88.60 -1.03 -30.27
N ALA A 465 87.87 -1.37 -31.34
CA ALA A 465 88.46 -1.83 -32.59
C ALA A 465 89.20 -0.68 -33.32
N LEU A 466 88.67 0.54 -33.29
CA LEU A 466 89.34 1.73 -33.82
C LEU A 466 90.61 2.05 -33.02
N LEU A 467 90.57 1.94 -31.69
CA LEU A 467 91.75 2.09 -30.82
C LEU A 467 92.80 1.02 -31.11
N ARG A 468 92.39 -0.25 -31.25
CA ARG A 468 93.28 -1.34 -31.66
C ARG A 468 93.84 -1.12 -33.08
N ASN A 469 93.04 -0.64 -34.01
CA ASN A 469 93.51 -0.33 -35.37
C ASN A 469 94.51 0.83 -35.36
N ALA A 470 94.29 1.85 -34.53
CA ALA A 470 95.24 2.95 -34.32
C ALA A 470 96.55 2.45 -33.69
N GLN A 471 96.48 1.58 -32.67
CA GLN A 471 97.65 0.94 -32.07
C GLN A 471 98.43 0.08 -33.07
N VAL A 472 97.77 -0.81 -33.80
CA VAL A 472 98.40 -1.63 -34.84
C VAL A 472 98.99 -0.76 -35.94
N SER A 473 98.31 0.30 -36.36
CA SER A 473 98.84 1.25 -37.35
C SER A 473 100.09 1.95 -36.84
N GLN A 474 100.14 2.29 -35.55
CA GLN A 474 101.30 2.88 -34.90
C GLN A 474 102.45 1.87 -34.79
N GLU A 475 102.20 0.62 -34.41
CA GLU A 475 103.17 -0.47 -34.38
C GLU A 475 103.74 -0.77 -35.78
N VAL A 476 102.90 -0.77 -36.81
CA VAL A 476 103.33 -0.93 -38.21
C VAL A 476 104.23 0.23 -38.65
N GLU A 477 103.95 1.46 -38.21
CA GLU A 477 104.78 2.61 -38.56
C GLU A 477 106.13 2.58 -37.83
N ILE A 478 106.17 2.09 -36.58
CA ILE A 478 107.41 1.81 -35.85
C ILE A 478 108.21 0.71 -36.57
N ALA A 479 107.58 -0.41 -36.94
CA ALA A 479 108.24 -1.48 -37.67
C ALA A 479 108.77 -1.03 -39.04
N LYS A 480 108.09 -0.11 -39.74
CA LYS A 480 108.60 0.52 -40.96
C LYS A 480 109.81 1.41 -40.70
N GLN A 481 109.85 2.14 -39.58
CA GLN A 481 111.01 2.95 -39.20
C GLN A 481 112.21 2.05 -38.89
N ASP A 482 112.00 0.94 -38.19
CA ASP A 482 113.03 -0.07 -37.90
C ASP A 482 113.54 -0.73 -39.19
N LEU A 483 112.63 -1.08 -40.11
CA LEU A 483 113.02 -1.62 -41.42
C LEU A 483 113.83 -0.60 -42.24
N ARG A 484 113.47 0.69 -42.18
CA ARG A 484 114.26 1.77 -42.80
C ARG A 484 115.63 1.92 -42.13
N ALA A 485 115.74 1.72 -40.82
CA ALA A 485 117.02 1.74 -40.12
C ALA A 485 117.91 0.56 -40.54
N GLN A 486 117.34 -0.65 -40.59
CA GLN A 486 118.04 -1.85 -41.07
C GLN A 486 118.46 -1.72 -42.55
N LEU A 487 117.64 -1.10 -43.40
CA LEU A 487 118.01 -0.79 -44.79
C LEU A 487 119.20 0.18 -44.88
N ARG A 488 119.28 1.19 -44.00
CA ARG A 488 120.45 2.08 -43.93
C ARG A 488 121.69 1.33 -43.44
N GLU A 489 121.56 0.48 -42.44
CA GLU A 489 122.66 -0.37 -41.96
C GLU A 489 123.14 -1.35 -43.06
N ALA A 490 122.21 -1.96 -43.79
CA ALA A 490 122.53 -2.82 -44.93
C ALA A 490 123.27 -2.04 -46.04
N ASP A 491 122.86 -0.81 -46.33
CA ASP A 491 123.52 0.05 -47.32
C ASP A 491 124.93 0.50 -46.85
N GLU A 492 125.12 0.74 -45.56
CA GLU A 492 126.44 1.01 -44.97
C GLU A 492 127.35 -0.22 -44.99
N LEU A 493 126.80 -1.41 -44.69
CA LEU A 493 127.51 -2.68 -44.82
C LEU A 493 127.87 -2.98 -46.27
N TYR A 494 126.99 -2.68 -47.22
CA TYR A 494 127.24 -2.82 -48.64
C TYR A 494 128.36 -1.89 -49.11
N LYS A 495 128.39 -0.62 -48.65
CA LYS A 495 129.51 0.31 -48.91
C LYS A 495 130.82 -0.16 -48.28
N LYS A 496 130.78 -0.74 -47.07
CA LYS A 496 131.96 -1.37 -46.44
C LYS A 496 132.45 -2.56 -47.25
N HIS A 497 131.55 -3.42 -47.72
CA HIS A 497 131.87 -4.55 -48.59
C HIS A 497 132.58 -4.08 -49.86
N LEU A 498 132.03 -3.10 -50.57
CA LEU A 498 132.66 -2.48 -51.75
C LEU A 498 134.06 -1.94 -51.47
N SER A 499 134.27 -1.32 -50.29
CA SER A 499 135.60 -0.84 -49.89
C SER A 499 136.59 -1.97 -49.61
N LEU A 500 136.11 -3.10 -49.09
CA LEU A 500 136.91 -4.29 -48.81
C LEU A 500 137.23 -5.05 -50.09
N GLU A 501 136.29 -5.13 -51.04
CA GLU A 501 136.49 -5.66 -52.38
C GLU A 501 137.57 -4.88 -53.13
N LYS A 502 137.53 -3.54 -53.06
CA LYS A 502 138.58 -2.70 -53.66
C LYS A 502 139.96 -2.97 -53.04
N LYS A 503 140.03 -3.10 -51.70
CA LYS A 503 141.27 -3.48 -51.00
C LYS A 503 141.75 -4.89 -51.36
N LEU A 504 140.83 -5.82 -51.61
CA LEU A 504 141.15 -7.19 -52.03
C LEU A 504 141.75 -7.19 -53.44
N VAL A 505 141.18 -6.40 -54.36
CA VAL A 505 141.71 -6.22 -55.72
C VAL A 505 143.12 -5.61 -55.68
N ASP A 506 143.32 -4.55 -54.88
CA ASP A 506 144.64 -3.92 -54.71
C ASP A 506 145.67 -4.94 -54.17
N LYS A 507 145.27 -5.77 -53.20
CA LYS A 507 146.12 -6.86 -52.67
C LYS A 507 146.34 -8.01 -53.63
N THR A 508 145.40 -8.26 -54.54
CA THR A 508 145.54 -9.28 -55.59
C THR A 508 146.54 -8.83 -56.64
N GLN A 509 146.53 -7.55 -57.03
CA GLN A 509 147.56 -6.96 -57.90
C GLN A 509 148.95 -6.94 -57.24
N GLU A 510 149.02 -6.78 -55.92
CA GLU A 510 150.26 -6.90 -55.17
C GLU A 510 150.78 -8.34 -55.11
N CYS A 511 149.89 -9.33 -55.01
CA CYS A 511 150.24 -10.76 -55.14
C CYS A 511 150.71 -11.10 -56.56
N GLU A 512 150.14 -10.52 -57.60
CA GLU A 512 150.60 -10.70 -58.98
C GLU A 512 152.02 -10.13 -59.20
N ARG A 513 152.38 -9.01 -58.56
CA ARG A 513 153.77 -8.51 -58.54
C ARG A 513 154.72 -9.50 -57.89
N VAL A 514 154.36 -10.03 -56.72
CA VAL A 514 155.16 -11.03 -56.00
C VAL A 514 155.24 -12.35 -56.79
N GLN A 515 154.18 -12.71 -57.50
CA GLN A 515 154.13 -13.90 -58.36
C GLN A 515 155.00 -13.75 -59.62
N ASN A 516 155.17 -12.53 -60.12
CA ASN A 516 156.11 -12.21 -61.21
C ASN A 516 157.58 -12.16 -60.73
N GLU A 517 157.82 -11.81 -59.46
CA GLU A 517 159.13 -11.95 -58.83
C GLU A 517 159.46 -13.43 -58.53
N LEU A 518 158.45 -14.24 -58.19
CA LEU A 518 158.57 -15.69 -58.01
C LEU A 518 158.81 -16.43 -59.35
N SER A 519 158.28 -15.93 -60.46
CA SER A 519 158.49 -16.53 -61.78
C SER A 519 159.88 -16.22 -62.36
N SER A 520 160.48 -15.07 -62.04
CA SER A 520 161.87 -14.78 -62.40
C SER A 520 162.89 -15.61 -61.59
N LEU A 521 162.60 -15.86 -60.31
CA LEU A 521 163.35 -16.80 -59.46
C LEU A 521 163.22 -18.27 -59.89
N LYS A 522 162.10 -18.66 -60.53
CA LYS A 522 161.94 -20.01 -61.11
C LYS A 522 162.83 -20.23 -62.35
N VAL A 523 163.15 -19.18 -63.12
CA VAL A 523 164.04 -19.30 -64.28
C VAL A 523 165.50 -19.48 -63.85
N THR A 524 165.93 -18.86 -62.75
CA THR A 524 167.27 -19.07 -62.17
C THR A 524 167.41 -20.42 -61.45
N VAL A 525 166.30 -21.02 -60.97
CA VAL A 525 166.26 -22.41 -60.47
C VAL A 525 166.29 -23.43 -61.60
N ALA A 526 165.66 -23.15 -62.76
CA ALA A 526 165.71 -24.03 -63.93
C ALA A 526 167.12 -24.11 -64.57
N GLU A 527 167.95 -23.08 -64.44
CA GLU A 527 169.37 -23.12 -64.85
C GLU A 527 170.26 -23.94 -63.87
N MET A 528 169.79 -24.21 -62.64
CA MET A 528 170.50 -25.05 -61.66
C MET A 528 170.03 -26.53 -61.64
N GLU A 529 168.89 -26.87 -62.24
CA GLU A 529 168.39 -28.26 -62.36
C GLU A 529 168.85 -28.96 -63.66
N SER A 530 170.02 -28.57 -64.17
CA SER A 530 170.70 -29.15 -65.34
C SER A 530 171.74 -30.24 -65.00
N GLN A 531 171.92 -30.64 -63.73
CA GLN A 531 172.99 -31.59 -63.37
C GLN A 531 172.57 -32.58 -62.27
N PHE A 532 172.71 -33.89 -62.58
CA PHE A 532 172.44 -35.12 -61.78
C PHE A 532 170.98 -35.66 -61.80
N VAL A 533 170.53 -36.54 -62.73
CA VAL A 533 170.87 -37.97 -63.05
C VAL A 533 170.41 -38.92 -61.91
N ASP A 534 169.54 -39.93 -62.06
CA ASP A 534 169.43 -40.96 -63.11
C ASP A 534 168.09 -41.75 -63.05
N LYS A 535 167.76 -42.42 -64.15
CA LYS A 535 166.68 -43.42 -64.30
C LYS A 535 166.92 -44.63 -63.37
N GLY A 536 165.91 -45.07 -62.62
CA GLY A 536 165.93 -46.43 -62.08
C GLY A 536 164.91 -46.74 -60.99
N LYS A 537 164.76 -45.89 -59.97
CA LYS A 537 164.10 -46.31 -58.73
C LYS A 537 162.59 -46.06 -58.65
N GLU A 538 162.03 -45.08 -59.35
CA GLU A 538 160.58 -44.84 -59.21
C GLU A 538 159.73 -45.76 -60.11
N ARG A 539 160.25 -46.17 -61.28
CA ARG A 539 159.60 -47.22 -62.10
C ARG A 539 159.74 -48.61 -61.49
N GLU A 540 160.85 -48.92 -60.80
CA GLU A 540 160.95 -50.17 -60.04
C GLU A 540 160.02 -50.19 -58.84
N LEU A 541 159.80 -49.07 -58.13
CA LEU A 541 158.92 -49.03 -56.96
C LEU A 541 157.44 -48.97 -57.31
N ARG A 542 157.05 -48.42 -58.46
CA ARG A 542 155.64 -48.50 -58.90
C ARG A 542 155.30 -49.79 -59.65
N ALA A 543 156.26 -50.38 -60.38
CA ALA A 543 156.12 -51.77 -60.83
C ALA A 543 156.08 -52.74 -59.62
N LYS A 544 156.90 -52.51 -58.58
CA LYS A 544 156.81 -53.25 -57.32
C LYS A 544 155.54 -52.95 -56.53
N LEU A 545 154.94 -51.75 -56.59
CA LEU A 545 153.63 -51.47 -55.97
C LEU A 545 152.48 -52.13 -56.73
N SER A 546 152.50 -52.13 -58.06
CA SER A 546 151.53 -52.86 -58.88
C SER A 546 151.67 -54.38 -58.73
N ASP A 547 152.89 -54.90 -58.55
CA ASP A 547 153.15 -56.32 -58.25
C ASP A 547 152.86 -56.69 -56.78
N LEU A 548 153.02 -55.75 -55.83
CA LEU A 548 152.65 -55.96 -54.42
C LEU A 548 151.14 -55.85 -54.18
N GLU A 549 150.42 -55.05 -54.97
CA GLU A 549 148.96 -55.05 -55.02
C GLU A 549 148.43 -56.33 -55.70
N ALA A 550 149.11 -56.83 -56.72
CA ALA A 550 148.84 -58.17 -57.26
C ALA A 550 149.12 -59.28 -56.24
N GLN A 551 150.19 -59.17 -55.45
CA GLN A 551 150.47 -60.10 -54.33
C GLN A 551 149.45 -59.97 -53.18
N LEU A 552 148.82 -58.80 -53.00
CA LEU A 552 147.69 -58.62 -52.08
C LEU A 552 146.41 -59.29 -52.61
N THR A 553 146.18 -59.28 -53.92
CA THR A 553 145.06 -60.02 -54.52
C THR A 553 145.23 -61.53 -54.42
N ASP A 554 146.46 -62.04 -54.41
CA ASP A 554 146.75 -63.47 -54.17
C ASP A 554 146.87 -63.83 -52.68
N ARG A 555 147.30 -62.90 -51.80
CA ARG A 555 147.24 -63.11 -50.34
C ARG A 555 145.82 -63.03 -49.78
N ASN A 556 144.92 -62.27 -50.41
CA ASN A 556 143.48 -62.32 -50.07
C ASN A 556 142.78 -63.57 -50.62
N LYS A 557 143.29 -64.18 -51.69
CA LYS A 557 142.91 -65.55 -52.05
C LYS A 557 143.45 -66.59 -51.04
N ASN A 558 144.63 -66.36 -50.44
CA ASN A 558 145.11 -67.16 -49.30
C ASN A 558 144.34 -66.93 -47.99
N ILE A 559 143.70 -65.77 -47.80
CA ILE A 559 142.74 -65.53 -46.69
C ILE A 559 141.41 -66.25 -46.94
N ARG A 560 140.96 -66.37 -48.20
CA ARG A 560 139.83 -67.25 -48.58
C ARG A 560 140.09 -68.75 -48.33
N VAL A 561 141.33 -69.18 -48.10
CA VAL A 561 141.66 -70.61 -47.93
C VAL A 561 142.17 -70.94 -46.52
N LEU A 562 142.89 -70.06 -45.83
CA LEU A 562 143.53 -70.40 -44.54
C LEU A 562 142.72 -70.04 -43.28
N GLN A 563 141.50 -69.50 -43.39
CA GLN A 563 140.52 -69.45 -42.29
C GLN A 563 139.20 -70.16 -42.60
N GLN A 564 139.24 -71.02 -43.62
CA GLN A 564 138.72 -72.39 -43.53
C GLN A 564 139.15 -73.10 -42.20
N ARG A 565 140.18 -72.63 -41.48
CA ARG A 565 140.48 -72.94 -40.05
C ARG A 565 139.61 -72.22 -39.01
N LEU A 566 139.04 -71.05 -39.31
CA LEU A 566 137.98 -70.46 -38.47
C LEU A 566 136.67 -71.25 -38.63
N ALA A 567 136.46 -71.89 -39.78
CA ALA A 567 135.41 -72.91 -39.94
C ALA A 567 135.63 -74.16 -39.05
N ASP A 568 136.80 -74.33 -38.43
CA ASP A 568 137.08 -75.33 -37.38
C ASP A 568 137.05 -74.75 -35.94
N MET A 569 137.24 -73.43 -35.76
CA MET A 569 136.93 -72.74 -34.49
C MET A 569 135.44 -72.44 -34.31
N LYS A 570 134.66 -72.60 -35.39
CA LYS A 570 133.21 -72.84 -35.44
C LYS A 570 132.77 -74.12 -34.70
N LYS A 571 133.66 -74.82 -33.96
CA LYS A 571 133.34 -76.05 -33.20
C LYS A 571 133.70 -76.07 -31.72
N THR A 572 134.44 -75.09 -31.18
CA THR A 572 134.87 -75.16 -29.75
C THR A 572 134.76 -73.85 -28.97
N LEU A 573 134.10 -72.84 -29.53
CA LEU A 573 133.50 -71.76 -28.73
C LEU A 573 131.99 -71.65 -28.98
N GLN A 574 131.41 -72.77 -29.45
CA GLN A 574 130.15 -73.34 -28.98
C GLN A 574 130.44 -74.29 -27.82
N ARG A 575 131.09 -73.77 -26.78
CA ARG A 575 130.97 -74.37 -25.45
C ARG A 575 130.71 -73.34 -24.37
N GLU A 576 131.21 -72.12 -24.48
CA GLU A 576 130.91 -71.12 -23.45
C GLU A 576 130.85 -69.71 -24.03
N LEU A 577 129.75 -69.02 -23.71
CA LEU A 577 129.64 -67.58 -23.63
C LEU A 577 130.23 -66.71 -24.75
N LYS A 578 129.24 -66.30 -25.58
CA LYS A 578 128.98 -64.95 -26.08
C LYS A 578 129.97 -64.41 -27.12
N GLY A 579 129.78 -64.99 -28.32
CA GLY A 579 130.34 -64.53 -29.59
C GLY A 579 130.01 -63.07 -29.87
N VAL A 580 131.00 -62.23 -30.20
CA VAL A 580 131.94 -62.34 -31.33
C VAL A 580 131.18 -62.24 -32.65
N ASP A 581 131.22 -61.03 -33.21
CA ASP A 581 131.44 -60.84 -34.65
C ASP A 581 132.47 -59.70 -34.82
N PRO A 582 133.69 -59.98 -35.28
CA PRO A 582 134.95 -59.45 -34.75
C PRO A 582 135.42 -58.25 -35.60
N GLY A 583 136.27 -57.34 -35.14
CA GLY A 583 137.57 -57.60 -34.52
C GLY A 583 138.67 -57.51 -35.59
N GLY A 584 139.62 -56.59 -35.37
CA GLY A 584 140.87 -56.42 -36.13
C GLY A 584 140.76 -55.33 -37.22
N GLY A 585 141.44 -54.19 -37.18
CA GLY A 585 142.69 -53.86 -36.50
C GLY A 585 143.83 -53.82 -37.53
N GLY A 586 144.16 -52.61 -37.99
CA GLY A 586 145.35 -52.33 -38.79
C GLY A 586 145.08 -52.27 -40.30
N GLY A 587 145.30 -51.17 -40.99
CA GLY A 587 145.83 -49.88 -40.54
C GLY A 587 145.91 -48.95 -41.75
N GLY A 588 146.10 -47.67 -41.45
CA GLY A 588 146.43 -46.66 -42.44
C GLY A 588 145.21 -46.06 -43.14
N GLY A 589 145.28 -44.74 -43.31
CA GLY A 589 144.33 -43.99 -44.10
C GLY A 589 143.55 -42.96 -43.28
N GLY A 590 143.56 -41.73 -43.78
CA GLY A 590 142.88 -40.57 -43.21
C GLY A 590 143.86 -39.41 -43.27
N GLY A 591 143.92 -38.59 -44.32
CA GLY A 591 142.93 -38.30 -45.36
C GLY A 591 142.97 -36.80 -45.56
#